data_AF-A0A3D2AWW0-F1
#
_entry.id   AF-A0A3D2AWW0-F1
#
_cell.length_a   1.000
_cell.length_b   1.000
_cell.length_c   1.000
_cell.angle_alpha   90.00
_cell.angle_beta   90.00
_cell.angle_gamma   90.00
#
_symmetry.space_group_name_H-M   'P 1'
#
loop_
_entity.id
_entity.type
_entity.pdbx_description
1 polymer ?
#
loop_
_entity_poly.entity_id
_entity_poly.type
_entity_poly.pdbx_seq_one_letter_code
_entity_poly.pdbx_strand_id
1 'polypeptide(L)'
;MKASSLGCAMSDKDDQRKLEGKTLWEPSSARKNSTNLFHYQHWLSRKHGLSFDTYQELWQWSVSEVPQFWESVWDYFQINSLNGYSDILKYGPAGKRLEGAKWFIGAELNYAQHALRLKDEKIAVIGVHESGSKVEWTRNELFIKTSEIAAGLRDMGVRRGDSVVAYMPNIP
;
A
#
# COMPACT_ATOMS: atom_id res chain seq x y z
N MET A 1 9.32 66.76 32.64
CA MET A 1 10.00 65.74 31.82
C MET A 1 10.53 64.63 32.72
N LYS A 2 9.84 63.47 32.78
CA LYS A 2 10.41 62.18 33.22
C LYS A 2 9.78 61.10 32.35
N ALA A 3 10.64 60.18 31.92
CA ALA A 3 10.41 59.17 30.91
C ALA A 3 9.88 57.85 31.49
N SER A 4 9.30 57.05 30.59
CA SER A 4 9.33 55.59 30.49
C SER A 4 8.81 54.71 31.63
N SER A 5 7.77 53.93 31.35
CA SER A 5 7.96 52.56 30.84
C SER A 5 6.60 51.90 30.54
N LEU A 6 6.29 51.75 29.25
CA LEU A 6 5.26 50.84 28.77
C LEU A 6 5.92 49.46 28.63
N GLY A 7 5.67 48.58 29.59
CA GLY A 7 6.02 47.17 29.48
C GLY A 7 5.04 46.45 28.56
N CYS A 8 5.41 46.29 27.29
CA CYS A 8 4.73 45.41 26.34
C CYS A 8 5.80 44.49 25.74
N ALA A 9 5.76 43.20 26.08
CA ALA A 9 6.24 42.06 25.27
C ALA A 9 6.44 40.81 26.15
N MET A 10 5.36 40.15 26.59
CA MET A 10 5.43 38.77 27.10
C MET A 10 4.14 37.96 26.78
N SER A 11 3.51 38.18 25.62
CA SER A 11 2.24 37.49 25.28
C SER A 11 2.33 36.44 24.16
N ASP A 12 3.42 36.33 23.40
CA ASP A 12 3.42 35.52 22.17
C ASP A 12 4.02 34.11 22.29
N LYS A 13 4.82 33.83 23.32
CA LYS A 13 5.48 32.51 23.47
C LYS A 13 4.64 31.46 24.20
N ASP A 14 3.70 31.88 25.04
CA ASP A 14 2.83 30.97 25.80
C ASP A 14 1.66 30.43 24.96
N ASP A 15 1.24 31.15 23.93
CA ASP A 15 0.15 30.73 23.06
C ASP A 15 0.60 29.69 22.01
N GLN A 16 1.87 29.74 21.59
CA GLN A 16 2.45 28.71 20.71
C GLN A 16 2.69 27.36 21.42
N ARG A 17 2.90 27.34 22.74
CA ARG A 17 3.04 26.10 23.52
C ARG A 17 1.72 25.35 23.75
N LYS A 18 0.56 26.01 23.60
CA LYS A 18 -0.76 25.37 23.77
C LYS A 18 -1.17 24.45 22.60
N LEU A 19 -0.43 24.46 21.51
CA LEU A 19 -0.73 23.67 20.31
C LEU A 19 0.10 22.38 20.21
N GLU A 20 1.20 22.26 20.96
CA GLU A 20 1.98 21.02 21.00
C GLU A 20 1.21 19.92 21.75
N GLY A 21 0.81 18.86 21.04
CA GLY A 21 0.09 17.72 21.61
C GLY A 21 -1.44 17.82 21.60
N LYS A 22 -2.03 18.91 21.09
CA LYS A 22 -3.48 19.00 20.91
C LYS A 22 -3.90 18.24 19.64
N THR A 23 -4.69 17.18 19.80
CA THR A 23 -5.29 16.45 18.67
C THR A 23 -6.08 17.42 17.79
N LEU A 24 -5.61 17.60 16.55
CA LEU A 24 -6.24 18.51 15.58
C LEU A 24 -7.53 17.93 15.01
N TRP A 25 -7.61 16.61 14.92
CA TRP A 25 -8.74 15.91 14.35
C TRP A 25 -8.77 14.46 14.82
N GLU A 26 -9.96 13.92 15.04
CA GLU A 26 -10.16 12.49 15.33
C GLU A 26 -11.28 11.91 14.44
N PRO A 27 -11.09 10.72 13.84
CA PRO A 27 -12.15 10.06 13.10
C PRO A 27 -13.29 9.62 14.02
N SER A 28 -14.53 9.74 13.53
CA SER A 28 -15.68 9.11 14.18
C SER A 28 -15.56 7.58 14.22
N SER A 29 -16.23 6.94 15.17
CA SER A 29 -16.26 5.48 15.28
C SER A 29 -16.79 4.81 14.01
N ALA A 30 -17.79 5.42 13.36
CA ALA A 30 -18.30 4.94 12.08
C ALA A 30 -17.22 4.90 10.99
N ARG A 31 -16.38 5.95 10.92
CA ARG A 31 -15.23 5.99 10.00
C ARG A 31 -14.16 4.98 10.38
N LYS A 32 -13.85 4.79 11.68
CA LYS A 32 -12.90 3.77 12.14
C LYS A 32 -13.35 2.36 11.70
N ASN A 33 -14.63 2.04 11.89
CA ASN A 33 -15.20 0.72 11.60
C ASN A 33 -15.37 0.41 10.10
N SER A 34 -15.33 1.42 9.22
CA SER A 34 -15.42 1.23 7.77
C SER A 34 -14.06 1.16 7.07
N THR A 35 -12.96 1.20 7.82
CA THR A 35 -11.61 1.13 7.24
C THR A 35 -11.25 -0.30 6.85
N ASN A 36 -10.45 -0.43 5.79
CA ASN A 36 -9.85 -1.72 5.43
C ASN A 36 -9.01 -2.33 6.57
N LEU A 37 -8.41 -1.47 7.40
CA LEU A 37 -7.63 -1.90 8.56
C LEU A 37 -8.51 -2.57 9.63
N PHE A 38 -9.68 -1.98 9.93
CA PHE A 38 -10.63 -2.60 10.84
C PHE A 38 -11.12 -3.95 10.31
N HIS A 39 -11.45 -4.03 9.01
CA HIS A 39 -11.82 -5.29 8.37
C HIS A 39 -10.71 -6.34 8.45
N TYR A 40 -9.45 -5.93 8.26
CA TYR A 40 -8.28 -6.78 8.39
C TYR A 40 -8.08 -7.29 9.83
N GLN A 41 -8.17 -6.41 10.84
CA GLN A 41 -8.08 -6.81 12.26
C GLN A 41 -9.17 -7.82 12.64
N HIS A 42 -10.40 -7.60 12.19
CA HIS A 42 -11.50 -8.53 12.43
C HIS A 42 -11.29 -9.88 11.73
N TRP A 43 -10.73 -9.85 10.52
CA TRP A 43 -10.35 -11.06 9.81
C TRP A 43 -9.21 -11.82 10.52
N LEU A 44 -8.19 -11.12 11.01
CA LEU A 44 -7.10 -11.72 11.81
C LEU A 44 -7.62 -12.43 13.05
N SER A 45 -8.55 -11.80 13.77
CA SER A 45 -9.19 -12.39 14.95
C SER A 45 -9.92 -13.68 14.59
N ARG A 46 -10.70 -13.68 13.51
CA ARG A 46 -11.46 -14.87 13.08
C ARG A 46 -10.60 -15.98 12.50
N LYS A 47 -9.58 -15.64 11.71
CA LYS A 47 -8.80 -16.61 10.94
C LYS A 47 -7.58 -17.14 11.69
N HIS A 48 -6.91 -16.28 12.44
CA HIS A 48 -5.66 -16.58 13.15
C HIS A 48 -5.78 -16.47 14.68
N GLY A 49 -6.94 -16.09 15.22
CA GLY A 49 -7.12 -15.92 16.66
C GLY A 49 -6.38 -14.70 17.24
N LEU A 50 -5.92 -13.78 16.39
CA LEU A 50 -5.14 -12.61 16.79
C LEU A 50 -6.05 -11.39 16.97
N SER A 51 -6.12 -10.85 18.17
CA SER A 51 -6.91 -9.66 18.51
C SER A 51 -6.02 -8.59 19.11
N PHE A 52 -6.33 -7.33 18.81
CA PHE A 52 -5.57 -6.16 19.25
C PHE A 52 -6.56 -5.08 19.67
N ASP A 53 -6.36 -4.50 20.85
CA ASP A 53 -7.25 -3.48 21.40
C ASP A 53 -6.92 -2.09 20.83
N THR A 54 -5.67 -1.90 20.41
CA THR A 54 -5.18 -0.65 19.85
C THR A 54 -4.42 -0.85 18.53
N TYR A 55 -4.38 0.21 17.71
CA TYR A 55 -3.50 0.23 16.54
C TYR A 55 -2.04 0.00 16.92
N GLN A 56 -1.62 0.52 18.08
CA GLN A 56 -0.26 0.41 18.57
C GLN A 56 0.14 -1.05 18.82
N GLU A 57 -0.76 -1.85 19.37
CA GLU A 57 -0.54 -3.29 19.56
C GLU A 57 -0.43 -4.04 18.23
N LEU A 58 -1.33 -3.75 17.28
CA LEU A 58 -1.24 -4.33 15.93
C LEU A 58 0.09 -3.97 15.25
N TRP A 59 0.50 -2.70 15.35
CA TRP A 59 1.77 -2.24 14.81
C TRP A 59 2.97 -2.91 15.50
N GLN A 60 2.93 -3.01 16.84
CA GLN A 60 3.99 -3.68 17.59
C GLN A 60 4.13 -5.14 17.16
N TRP A 61 3.01 -5.83 16.98
CA TRP A 61 3.02 -7.19 16.45
C TRP A 61 3.57 -7.26 15.02
N SER A 62 3.16 -6.37 14.11
CA SER A 62 3.59 -6.41 12.70
C SER A 62 5.10 -6.25 12.52
N VAL A 63 5.76 -5.53 13.43
CA VAL A 63 7.22 -5.34 13.42
C VAL A 63 7.99 -6.35 14.27
N SER A 64 7.33 -7.00 15.23
CA SER A 64 7.96 -8.02 16.09
C SER A 64 7.88 -9.41 15.45
N GLU A 65 6.73 -9.73 14.84
CA GLU A 65 6.42 -11.02 14.21
C GLU A 65 6.33 -10.88 12.69
N VAL A 66 7.40 -10.35 12.09
CA VAL A 66 7.44 -9.97 10.66
C VAL A 66 7.01 -11.09 9.71
N PRO A 67 7.49 -12.35 9.83
CA PRO A 67 7.06 -13.43 8.93
C PRO A 67 5.55 -13.72 9.05
N GLN A 68 5.04 -13.83 10.28
CA GLN A 68 3.62 -14.12 10.53
C GLN A 68 2.73 -12.99 10.02
N PHE A 69 3.15 -11.74 10.21
CA PHE A 69 2.45 -10.58 9.66
C PHE A 69 2.33 -10.67 8.14
N TRP A 70 3.44 -10.88 7.42
CA TRP A 70 3.42 -10.93 5.97
C TRP A 70 2.69 -12.16 5.40
N GLU A 71 2.73 -13.30 6.10
CA GLU A 71 1.88 -14.45 5.78
C GLU A 71 0.39 -14.08 5.90
N SER A 72 -0.01 -13.41 6.97
CA SER A 72 -1.40 -13.01 7.14
C SER A 72 -1.85 -11.98 6.08
N VAL A 73 -0.96 -11.10 5.63
CA VAL A 73 -1.22 -10.18 4.50
C VAL A 73 -1.39 -10.97 3.20
N TRP A 74 -0.52 -11.95 2.94
CA TRP A 74 -0.60 -12.83 1.78
C TRP A 74 -1.96 -13.55 1.70
N ASP A 75 -2.40 -14.10 2.83
CA ASP A 75 -3.68 -14.79 2.96
C ASP A 75 -4.88 -13.85 2.82
N TYR A 76 -4.83 -12.69 3.49
CA TYR A 76 -5.92 -11.71 3.47
C TYR A 76 -6.20 -11.18 2.06
N PHE A 77 -5.15 -10.87 1.29
CA PHE A 77 -5.29 -10.40 -0.09
C PHE A 77 -5.45 -11.52 -1.12
N GLN A 78 -5.43 -12.78 -0.65
CA GLN A 78 -5.59 -13.99 -1.47
C GLN A 78 -4.57 -14.01 -2.60
N ILE A 79 -3.30 -13.86 -2.24
CA ILE A 79 -2.21 -13.87 -3.20
C ILE A 79 -2.00 -15.32 -3.69
N ASN A 80 -2.50 -15.61 -4.89
CA ASN A 80 -2.33 -16.92 -5.52
C ASN A 80 -0.95 -17.03 -6.17
N SER A 81 -0.08 -17.88 -5.63
CA SER A 81 1.16 -18.22 -6.32
C SER A 81 0.98 -19.47 -7.18
N LEU A 82 1.72 -19.51 -8.30
CA LEU A 82 1.81 -20.70 -9.16
C LEU A 82 2.45 -21.87 -8.40
N ASN A 83 3.39 -21.57 -7.50
CA ASN A 83 4.06 -22.52 -6.63
C ASN A 83 3.91 -22.08 -5.17
N GLY A 84 3.86 -22.99 -4.21
CA GLY A 84 3.92 -22.60 -2.79
C GLY A 84 5.23 -21.89 -2.43
N TYR A 85 5.28 -21.21 -1.29
CA TYR A 85 6.55 -20.79 -0.67
C TYR A 85 6.99 -21.81 0.37
N SER A 86 8.30 -21.99 0.54
CA SER A 86 8.88 -22.80 1.61
C SER A 86 9.15 -22.00 2.87
N ASP A 87 9.41 -20.70 2.73
CA ASP A 87 9.74 -19.78 3.82
C ASP A 87 9.28 -18.37 3.47
N ILE A 88 8.76 -17.63 4.45
CA ILE A 88 8.29 -16.26 4.23
C ILE A 88 9.44 -15.26 4.21
N LEU A 89 10.43 -15.41 5.09
CA LEU A 89 11.53 -14.46 5.22
C LEU A 89 12.82 -15.16 5.66
N LYS A 90 13.88 -15.01 4.88
CA LYS A 90 15.26 -15.30 5.31
C LYS A 90 16.09 -14.04 5.23
N TYR A 91 16.70 -13.66 6.34
CA TYR A 91 17.61 -12.53 6.41
C TYR A 91 18.94 -12.85 5.70
N GLY A 92 19.58 -11.81 5.18
CA GLY A 92 20.87 -11.91 4.53
C GLY A 92 22.04 -12.05 5.52
N PRO A 93 23.29 -12.14 5.01
CA PRO A 93 24.49 -12.27 5.85
C PRO A 93 24.71 -11.10 6.81
N ALA A 94 24.12 -9.93 6.53
CA ALA A 94 24.22 -8.72 7.33
C ALA A 94 23.28 -8.70 8.56
N GLY A 95 22.75 -9.85 8.98
CA GLY A 95 21.84 -9.98 10.13
C GLY A 95 20.41 -9.57 9.79
N LYS A 96 19.64 -9.09 10.79
CA LYS A 96 18.22 -8.68 10.64
C LYS A 96 17.97 -7.44 9.76
N ARG A 97 18.91 -7.08 8.89
CA ARG A 97 18.72 -6.03 7.88
C ARG A 97 17.91 -6.59 6.72
N LEU A 98 17.11 -5.73 6.10
CA LEU A 98 16.34 -6.08 4.91
C LEU A 98 17.22 -6.19 3.65
N GLU A 99 18.42 -5.61 3.69
CA GLU A 99 19.42 -5.74 2.63
C GLU A 99 19.77 -7.21 2.41
N GLY A 100 19.48 -7.72 1.21
CA GLY A 100 19.70 -9.12 0.86
C GLY A 100 18.71 -10.11 1.50
N ALA A 101 17.66 -9.62 2.16
CA ALA A 101 16.57 -10.47 2.64
C ALA A 101 15.82 -11.11 1.45
N LYS A 102 15.45 -12.39 1.61
CA LYS A 102 14.67 -13.14 0.63
C LYS A 102 13.28 -13.39 1.19
N TRP A 103 12.27 -12.96 0.44
CA TRP A 103 10.86 -13.07 0.80
C TRP A 103 10.16 -14.16 -0.01
N PHE A 104 9.21 -14.86 0.61
CA PHE A 104 8.35 -15.89 0.01
C PHE A 104 9.13 -16.83 -0.91
N ILE A 105 10.18 -17.45 -0.35
CA ILE A 105 11.14 -18.24 -1.10
C ILE A 105 10.43 -19.43 -1.74
N GLY A 106 10.59 -19.57 -3.06
CA GLY A 106 9.94 -20.63 -3.84
C GLY A 106 8.61 -20.20 -4.48
N ALA A 107 7.97 -19.15 -3.98
CA ALA A 107 6.76 -18.63 -4.62
C ALA A 107 7.08 -18.03 -5.99
N GLU A 108 6.23 -18.34 -6.97
CA GLU A 108 6.25 -17.73 -8.29
C GLU A 108 4.95 -16.96 -8.53
N LEU A 109 5.07 -15.67 -8.84
CA LEU A 109 3.95 -14.76 -9.02
C LEU A 109 4.06 -14.05 -10.36
N ASN A 110 2.89 -13.68 -10.91
CA ASN A 110 2.78 -12.72 -12.00
C ASN A 110 1.96 -11.52 -11.54
N TYR A 111 2.59 -10.34 -11.49
CA TYR A 111 1.94 -9.11 -11.02
C TYR A 111 0.71 -8.75 -11.88
N ALA A 112 0.87 -8.76 -13.21
CA ALA A 112 -0.22 -8.40 -14.13
C ALA A 112 -1.39 -9.38 -14.01
N GLN A 113 -1.14 -10.67 -13.84
CA GLN A 113 -2.18 -11.68 -13.60
C GLN A 113 -2.99 -11.36 -12.35
N HIS A 114 -2.33 -10.96 -11.25
CA HIS A 114 -3.01 -10.58 -10.02
C HIS A 114 -3.77 -9.27 -10.14
N ALA A 115 -3.14 -8.23 -10.69
CA ALA A 115 -3.74 -6.93 -10.88
C ALA A 115 -4.96 -6.98 -11.81
N LEU A 116 -4.94 -7.86 -12.81
CA LEU A 116 -5.97 -8.02 -13.84
C LEU A 116 -6.82 -9.29 -13.65
N ARG A 117 -6.87 -9.84 -12.42
CA ARG A 117 -7.58 -11.11 -12.14
C ARG A 117 -9.09 -11.01 -12.33
N LEU A 118 -9.66 -9.82 -12.14
CA LEU A 118 -11.07 -9.55 -12.36
C LEU A 118 -11.25 -9.01 -13.78
N LYS A 119 -12.12 -9.65 -14.57
CA LYS A 119 -12.38 -9.31 -15.98
C LYS A 119 -13.87 -9.07 -16.19
N ASP A 120 -14.41 -8.13 -15.42
CA ASP A 120 -15.81 -7.70 -15.49
C ASP A 120 -15.91 -6.31 -16.17
N GLU A 121 -17.14 -5.86 -16.40
CA GLU A 121 -17.42 -4.58 -17.06
C GLU A 121 -17.32 -3.37 -16.12
N LYS A 122 -16.72 -3.52 -14.93
CA LYS A 122 -16.49 -2.40 -14.03
C LYS A 122 -15.31 -1.57 -14.53
N ILE A 123 -15.40 -0.25 -14.40
CA ILE A 123 -14.33 0.67 -14.78
C ILE A 123 -13.08 0.42 -13.93
N ALA A 124 -11.93 0.26 -14.61
CA ALA A 124 -10.60 0.12 -14.02
C ALA A 124 -9.77 1.40 -14.14
N VAL A 125 -9.88 2.07 -15.29
CA VAL A 125 -9.09 3.26 -15.62
C VAL A 125 -10.04 4.37 -16.02
N ILE A 126 -9.82 5.56 -15.45
CA ILE A 126 -10.45 6.81 -15.85
C ILE A 126 -9.32 7.78 -16.18
N GLY A 127 -9.01 7.93 -17.46
CA GLY A 127 -8.12 8.96 -17.97
C GLY A 127 -8.87 10.27 -18.15
N VAL A 128 -8.26 11.38 -17.72
CA VAL A 128 -8.81 12.73 -17.90
C VAL A 128 -7.77 13.57 -18.63
N HIS A 129 -8.16 14.11 -19.78
CA HIS A 129 -7.32 15.02 -20.55
C HIS A 129 -7.47 16.45 -20.05
N GLU A 130 -6.50 17.31 -20.37
CA GLU A 130 -6.54 18.75 -20.00
C GLU A 130 -7.77 19.48 -20.56
N SER A 131 -8.33 19.00 -21.68
CA SER A 131 -9.59 19.49 -22.25
C SER A 131 -10.83 19.14 -21.41
N GLY A 132 -10.67 18.31 -20.36
CA GLY A 132 -11.75 17.75 -19.55
C GLY A 132 -12.41 16.51 -20.17
N SER A 133 -11.99 16.07 -21.37
CA SER A 133 -12.49 14.82 -21.94
C SER A 133 -12.02 13.61 -21.13
N LYS A 134 -12.88 12.58 -21.08
CA LYS A 134 -12.63 11.35 -20.31
C LYS A 134 -12.47 10.17 -21.24
N VAL A 135 -11.57 9.28 -20.87
CA VAL A 135 -11.44 7.93 -21.43
C VAL A 135 -11.63 6.96 -20.28
N GLU A 136 -12.55 6.02 -20.42
CA GLU A 136 -12.80 4.99 -19.41
C GLU A 136 -12.51 3.63 -20.03
N TRP A 137 -11.76 2.79 -19.31
CA TRP A 137 -11.59 1.38 -19.67
C TRP A 137 -12.18 0.49 -18.59
N THR A 138 -12.97 -0.49 -19.01
CA THR A 138 -13.39 -1.58 -18.15
C THR A 138 -12.20 -2.45 -17.79
N ARG A 139 -12.34 -3.26 -16.73
CA ARG A 139 -11.31 -4.24 -16.37
C ARG A 139 -11.05 -5.25 -17.47
N ASN A 140 -12.09 -5.64 -18.22
CA ASN A 140 -11.95 -6.51 -19.38
C ASN A 140 -11.16 -5.82 -20.52
N GLU A 141 -11.47 -4.56 -20.84
CA GLU A 141 -10.72 -3.80 -21.85
C GLU A 141 -9.25 -3.62 -21.48
N LEU A 142 -8.96 -3.28 -20.22
CA LEU A 142 -7.60 -3.18 -19.71
C LEU A 142 -6.85 -4.52 -19.84
N PHE A 143 -7.53 -5.64 -19.54
CA PHE A 143 -6.96 -6.98 -19.70
C PHE A 143 -6.62 -7.30 -21.16
N ILE A 144 -7.53 -7.00 -22.10
CA ILE A 144 -7.34 -7.23 -23.53
C ILE A 144 -6.15 -6.40 -24.04
N LYS A 145 -6.14 -5.10 -23.79
CA LYS A 145 -5.05 -4.19 -24.21
C LYS A 145 -3.70 -4.61 -23.66
N THR A 146 -3.64 -4.97 -22.37
CA THR A 146 -2.41 -5.50 -21.76
C THR A 146 -1.94 -6.79 -22.45
N SER A 147 -2.88 -7.66 -22.82
CA SER A 147 -2.58 -8.94 -23.49
C SER A 147 -2.04 -8.74 -24.90
N GLU A 148 -2.58 -7.78 -25.64
CA GLU A 148 -2.11 -7.40 -26.99
C GLU A 148 -0.67 -6.87 -26.95
N ILE A 149 -0.37 -5.95 -26.04
CA ILE A 149 0.99 -5.43 -25.85
C ILE A 149 1.94 -6.57 -25.46
N ALA A 150 1.53 -7.42 -24.52
CA ALA A 150 2.34 -8.56 -24.10
C ALA A 150 2.60 -9.55 -25.25
N ALA A 151 1.64 -9.75 -26.16
CA ALA A 151 1.82 -10.56 -27.36
C ALA A 151 2.83 -9.93 -28.31
N GLY A 152 2.68 -8.64 -28.63
CA GLY A 152 3.63 -7.92 -29.49
C GLY A 152 5.06 -7.94 -28.95
N LEU A 153 5.25 -7.75 -27.65
CA LEU A 153 6.58 -7.84 -27.03
C LEU A 153 7.19 -9.24 -27.16
N ARG A 154 6.39 -10.31 -27.01
CA ARG A 154 6.88 -11.68 -27.22
C ARG A 154 7.27 -11.93 -28.67
N ASP A 155 6.49 -11.43 -29.62
CA ASP A 155 6.79 -11.56 -31.05
C ASP A 155 8.07 -10.80 -31.44
N MET A 156 8.36 -9.70 -30.77
CA MET A 156 9.64 -8.98 -30.87
C MET A 156 10.81 -9.69 -30.16
N GLY A 157 10.55 -10.82 -29.49
CA GLY A 157 11.57 -11.65 -28.86
C GLY A 157 11.90 -11.29 -27.41
N VAL A 158 11.11 -10.45 -26.74
CA VAL A 158 11.31 -10.09 -25.32
C VAL A 158 11.11 -11.30 -24.42
N ARG A 159 12.03 -11.51 -23.46
CA ARG A 159 12.06 -12.65 -22.54
C ARG A 159 12.07 -12.19 -21.07
N ARG A 160 11.83 -13.15 -20.17
CA ARG A 160 11.97 -12.94 -18.72
C ARG A 160 13.40 -12.49 -18.40
N GLY A 161 13.53 -11.32 -17.77
CA GLY A 161 14.82 -10.72 -17.41
C GLY A 161 15.23 -9.55 -18.31
N ASP A 162 14.59 -9.40 -19.48
CA ASP A 162 14.86 -8.26 -20.37
C ASP A 162 14.24 -6.98 -19.81
N SER A 163 14.89 -5.85 -20.09
CA SER A 163 14.39 -4.52 -19.73
C SER A 163 13.67 -3.89 -20.91
N VAL A 164 12.43 -3.42 -20.68
CA VAL A 164 11.64 -2.66 -21.64
C VAL A 164 11.46 -1.25 -21.11
N VAL A 165 11.77 -0.25 -21.92
CA VAL A 165 11.64 1.17 -21.57
C VAL A 165 10.48 1.77 -22.35
N ALA A 166 9.61 2.51 -21.67
CA ALA A 166 8.52 3.26 -22.29
C ALA A 166 8.65 4.73 -21.95
N TYR A 167 8.65 5.59 -22.98
CA TYR A 167 8.57 7.04 -22.82
C TYR A 167 7.16 7.48 -23.20
N MET A 168 6.30 7.65 -22.20
CA MET A 168 4.87 7.90 -22.38
C MET A 168 4.39 9.00 -21.43
N PRO A 169 3.44 9.85 -21.85
CA PRO A 169 2.75 10.74 -20.92
C PRO A 169 1.83 9.95 -19.99
N ASN A 170 1.26 10.60 -18.96
CA ASN A 170 0.28 9.99 -18.06
C ASN A 170 -1.10 9.89 -18.75
N ILE A 171 -1.22 8.97 -19.70
CA ILE A 171 -2.45 8.64 -20.41
C ILE A 171 -2.70 7.13 -20.31
N PRO A 172 -3.97 6.69 -20.37
CA PRO A 172 -4.29 5.28 -20.59
C PRO A 172 -3.64 4.74 -21.87
#